data_AF-A0A1G4JMT0-F1
#
_entry.id   AF-A0A1G4JMT0-F1
#
_cell.length_a   1.000
_cell.length_b   1.000
_cell.length_c   1.000
_cell.angle_alpha   90.00
_cell.angle_beta   90.00
_cell.angle_gamma   90.00
#
_symmetry.space_group_name_H-M   'P 1'
#
loop_
_entity.id
_entity.type
_entity.pdbx_description
1 polymer ?
#
loop_
_entity_poly.entity_id
_entity_poly.type
_entity_poly.pdbx_seq_one_letter_code
_entity_poly.pdbx_strand_id
1 'polypeptide(L)'
;MRSILQVPGPVKSLFDKLPLQQYDPVDKRDDALEYELRSRTYDFQGPQAAQKSANDTFQLGVYQVRYDSISNCYLASDPWCLFTQLSLCKKNDLKLNTKGNNMSDQKTSSGSYLPHSVFEVSPLASNDGFLPILIEGHTTRNVRSSSSIYQILNSRLSTSEELMYVLLLDSIVYDCYMTKVLYELKVSQFLSLYAGHCSKAVDPFVYHTLCEELSKRNGFALRHRENATVPARYLDISQRSSNFQLIVGRRQENCQQTLIQFQDLLGKFKFFRDASDPSYLDLKLASYVHCLLHLPEPASLAQFLHEQCPILVDHSRRTISRYK
;
A
#
# COMPACT_ATOMS: atom_id res chain seq x y z
N MET A 1 42.01 19.52 20.01
CA MET A 1 41.23 20.41 20.91
C MET A 1 40.39 19.52 21.81
N ARG A 2 40.67 19.49 23.13
CA ARG A 2 39.85 18.75 24.11
C ARG A 2 38.71 19.67 24.54
N SER A 3 37.46 19.21 24.42
CA SER A 3 36.28 19.99 24.83
C SER A 3 36.34 20.24 26.35
N ILE A 4 36.24 21.50 26.76
CA ILE A 4 36.22 21.96 28.16
C ILE A 4 35.02 21.38 28.94
N LEU A 5 34.06 20.75 28.26
CA LEU A 5 32.85 20.15 28.82
C LEU A 5 32.93 18.62 29.05
N GLN A 6 34.08 17.97 28.80
CA GLN A 6 34.23 16.54 29.08
C GLN A 6 34.56 16.29 30.55
N VAL A 7 33.58 15.77 31.29
CA VAL A 7 33.76 15.32 32.68
C VAL A 7 34.79 14.17 32.71
N PRO A 8 35.84 14.25 33.55
CA PRO A 8 36.84 13.20 33.68
C PRO A 8 36.21 11.86 34.10
N GLY A 9 36.70 10.76 33.52
CA GLY A 9 36.18 9.41 33.74
C GLY A 9 35.96 9.01 35.21
N PRO A 10 36.87 9.34 36.15
CA PRO A 10 36.66 9.04 37.57
C PRO A 10 35.46 9.78 38.18
N VAL A 11 35.27 11.04 37.82
CA VAL A 11 34.12 11.83 38.28
C VAL A 11 32.84 11.27 37.67
N LYS A 12 32.86 10.93 36.38
CA LYS A 12 31.74 10.28 35.69
C LYS A 12 31.33 8.95 36.34
N SER A 13 32.31 8.12 36.73
CA SER A 13 32.06 6.83 37.39
C SER A 13 31.40 6.93 38.76
N LEU A 14 31.50 8.08 39.44
CA LEU A 14 30.80 8.34 40.70
C LEU A 14 29.30 8.56 40.45
N PHE A 15 28.96 9.23 39.34
CA PHE A 15 27.57 9.51 38.96
C PHE A 15 26.91 8.33 38.21
N ASP A 16 27.68 7.50 37.50
CA ASP A 16 27.18 6.29 36.84
C ASP A 16 26.67 5.22 37.84
N LYS A 17 26.96 5.38 39.14
CA LYS A 17 26.42 4.55 40.25
C LYS A 17 25.02 4.98 40.71
N LEU A 18 24.45 6.05 40.16
CA LEU A 18 23.17 6.63 40.56
C LEU A 18 22.06 6.28 39.56
N PRO A 19 21.78 4.98 39.43
CA PRO A 19 20.55 4.48 40.07
C PRO A 19 20.86 3.42 41.14
N LEU A 20 20.37 3.63 42.36
CA LEU A 20 20.54 2.69 43.48
C LEU A 20 19.81 1.35 43.25
N GLN A 21 18.74 1.40 42.47
CA GLN A 21 17.95 0.24 42.05
C GLN A 21 17.40 0.50 40.64
N GLN A 22 17.61 -0.45 39.74
CA GLN A 22 16.94 -0.48 38.44
C GLN A 22 15.83 -1.52 38.53
N TYR A 23 14.59 -1.08 38.30
CA TYR A 23 13.44 -1.97 38.25
C TYR A 23 13.35 -2.62 36.87
N ASP A 24 12.73 -3.79 36.82
CA ASP A 24 12.39 -4.45 35.56
C ASP A 24 11.41 -3.61 34.72
N PRO A 25 11.37 -3.80 33.39
CA PRO A 25 10.40 -3.15 32.53
C PRO A 25 8.97 -3.38 33.04
N VAL A 26 8.17 -2.31 33.08
CA VAL A 26 6.77 -2.41 33.47
C VAL A 26 5.97 -2.95 32.29
N ASP A 27 5.43 -4.15 32.44
CA ASP A 27 4.48 -4.75 31.50
C ASP A 27 3.20 -3.90 31.44
N LYS A 28 3.12 -2.98 30.49
CA LYS A 28 1.89 -2.26 30.18
C LYS A 28 0.98 -3.18 29.35
N ARG A 29 -0.06 -3.72 29.99
CA ARG A 29 -1.14 -4.41 29.29
C ARG A 29 -2.26 -3.41 29.04
N ASP A 30 -2.45 -3.07 27.78
CA ASP A 30 -3.59 -2.29 27.31
C ASP A 30 -4.40 -3.17 26.35
N ASP A 31 -5.39 -3.86 26.91
CA ASP A 31 -6.21 -4.81 26.18
C ASP A 31 -7.00 -4.13 25.03
N ALA A 32 -7.32 -2.83 25.18
CA ALA A 32 -8.02 -2.07 24.16
C ALA A 32 -7.12 -1.77 22.96
N LEU A 33 -5.87 -1.36 23.22
CA LEU A 33 -4.86 -1.20 22.18
C LEU A 33 -4.55 -2.54 21.48
N GLU A 34 -4.39 -3.62 22.25
CA GLU A 34 -4.13 -4.95 21.68
C GLU A 34 -5.28 -5.42 20.77
N TYR A 35 -6.53 -5.18 21.18
CA TYR A 35 -7.71 -5.45 20.35
C TYR A 35 -7.70 -4.62 19.06
N GLU A 36 -7.42 -3.31 19.14
CA GLU A 36 -7.34 -2.44 17.96
C GLU A 36 -6.25 -2.92 17.00
N LEU A 37 -5.06 -3.25 17.52
CA LEU A 37 -3.95 -3.77 16.72
C LEU A 37 -4.34 -5.07 16.00
N ARG A 38 -4.96 -6.02 16.72
CA ARG A 38 -5.44 -7.28 16.13
C ARG A 38 -6.49 -7.03 15.05
N SER A 39 -7.42 -6.11 15.29
CA SER A 39 -8.50 -5.80 14.32
C SER A 39 -8.00 -5.23 13.00
N ARG A 40 -6.79 -4.66 12.99
CA ARG A 40 -6.15 -4.04 11.81
C ARG A 40 -5.01 -4.87 11.22
N THR A 41 -4.75 -6.05 11.78
CA THR A 41 -3.65 -6.92 11.36
C THR A 41 -4.20 -8.09 10.57
N TYR A 42 -3.62 -8.31 9.39
CA TYR A 42 -3.95 -9.40 8.49
C TYR A 42 -2.70 -10.23 8.24
N ASP A 43 -2.61 -11.37 8.90
CA ASP A 43 -1.43 -12.24 8.83
C ASP A 43 -1.32 -12.90 7.45
N PHE A 44 -0.11 -12.92 6.89
CA PHE A 44 0.18 -13.76 5.73
C PHE A 44 0.10 -15.24 6.13
N GLN A 45 -0.17 -16.09 5.16
CA GLN A 45 -0.31 -17.54 5.32
C GLN A 45 0.82 -18.28 4.57
N GLY A 46 0.96 -19.57 4.81
CA GLY A 46 1.94 -20.43 4.12
C GLY A 46 3.11 -20.88 5.01
N PRO A 47 4.00 -21.73 4.47
CA PRO A 47 5.04 -22.40 5.26
C PRO A 47 6.09 -21.44 5.82
N GLN A 48 6.35 -20.34 5.12
CA GLN A 48 7.32 -19.30 5.51
C GLN A 48 6.66 -18.11 6.21
N ALA A 49 5.36 -18.17 6.51
CA ALA A 49 4.65 -17.06 7.13
C ALA A 49 5.02 -16.88 8.61
N ALA A 50 5.19 -18.00 9.32
CA ALA A 50 5.50 -18.04 10.75
C ALA A 50 7.01 -18.10 10.98
N GLN A 51 7.56 -17.09 11.65
CA GLN A 51 8.97 -17.04 12.00
C GLN A 51 9.20 -17.41 13.47
N LYS A 52 10.37 -17.98 13.75
CA LYS A 52 10.80 -18.36 15.12
C LYS A 52 11.20 -17.16 15.97
N SER A 53 11.66 -16.09 15.33
CA SER A 53 12.18 -14.89 15.97
C SER A 53 11.32 -13.68 15.59
N ALA A 54 11.00 -12.85 16.57
CA ALA A 54 10.32 -11.57 16.36
C ALA A 54 11.14 -10.58 15.50
N ASN A 55 12.47 -10.78 15.43
CA ASN A 55 13.33 -9.94 14.60
C ASN A 55 13.28 -10.31 13.11
N ASP A 56 12.80 -11.52 12.78
CA ASP A 56 12.77 -12.02 11.41
C ASP A 56 11.40 -11.77 10.74
N THR A 57 10.45 -11.15 11.45
CA THR A 57 9.14 -10.79 10.89
C THR A 57 9.12 -9.39 10.29
N PHE A 58 8.11 -9.14 9.48
CA PHE A 58 7.85 -7.81 8.94
C PHE A 58 6.35 -7.50 8.98
N GLN A 59 6.03 -6.22 9.03
CA GLN A 59 4.68 -5.69 8.93
C GLN A 59 4.62 -4.70 7.76
N LEU A 60 3.74 -4.97 6.79
CA LEU A 60 3.48 -4.06 5.68
C LEU A 60 2.37 -3.08 6.09
N GLY A 61 2.72 -1.81 6.30
CA GLY A 61 1.78 -0.73 6.55
C GLY A 61 1.07 -0.30 5.26
N VAL A 62 -0.26 -0.43 5.22
CA VAL A 62 -1.13 -0.05 4.09
C VAL A 62 -2.27 0.85 4.55
N TYR A 63 -2.92 1.54 3.61
CA TYR A 63 -4.04 2.44 3.92
C TYR A 63 -5.25 1.68 4.47
N GLN A 64 -5.83 0.80 3.68
CA GLN A 64 -6.98 -0.03 4.03
C GLN A 64 -6.86 -1.38 3.35
N VAL A 65 -7.43 -2.40 3.97
CA VAL A 65 -7.53 -3.75 3.42
C VAL A 65 -9.00 -4.08 3.18
N ARG A 66 -9.31 -4.69 2.04
CA ARG A 66 -10.66 -5.11 1.67
C ARG A 66 -10.68 -6.59 1.38
N TYR A 67 -11.76 -7.23 1.79
CA TYR A 67 -12.02 -8.60 1.41
C TYR A 67 -12.56 -8.64 -0.03
N ASP A 68 -11.82 -9.30 -0.92
CA ASP A 68 -12.28 -9.57 -2.28
C ASP A 68 -13.03 -10.91 -2.31
N SER A 69 -14.31 -10.85 -2.68
CA SER A 69 -15.18 -12.02 -2.75
C SER A 69 -14.79 -13.01 -3.85
N ILE A 70 -14.13 -12.52 -4.91
CA ILE A 70 -13.74 -13.35 -6.07
C ILE A 70 -12.51 -14.18 -5.73
N SER A 71 -11.44 -13.55 -5.22
CA SER A 71 -10.24 -14.27 -4.79
C SER A 71 -10.38 -14.95 -3.43
N ASN A 72 -11.35 -14.54 -2.60
CA ASN A 72 -11.49 -14.92 -1.18
C ASN A 72 -10.21 -14.57 -0.38
N CYS A 73 -9.66 -13.38 -0.64
CA CYS A 73 -8.44 -12.89 0.00
C CYS A 73 -8.61 -11.45 0.49
N TYR A 74 -7.83 -11.07 1.49
CA TYR A 74 -7.71 -9.70 1.96
C TYR A 74 -6.62 -8.96 1.18
N LEU A 75 -7.02 -7.93 0.45
CA LEU A 75 -6.18 -7.17 -0.48
C LEU A 75 -6.13 -5.69 -0.09
N ALA A 76 -4.97 -5.07 -0.21
CA ALA A 76 -4.87 -3.62 -0.03
C ALA A 76 -5.71 -2.86 -1.07
N SER A 77 -6.37 -1.79 -0.64
CA SER A 77 -7.26 -0.97 -1.49
C SER A 77 -6.56 -0.15 -2.57
N ASP A 78 -5.28 0.17 -2.35
CA ASP A 78 -4.45 1.06 -3.16
C ASP A 78 -3.48 0.29 -4.07
N PRO A 79 -3.31 0.65 -5.36
CA PRO A 79 -2.47 -0.09 -6.29
C PRO A 79 -1.02 -0.27 -5.85
N TRP A 80 -0.41 0.74 -5.21
CA TRP A 80 0.98 0.68 -4.75
C TRP A 80 1.12 -0.21 -3.51
N CYS A 81 0.16 -0.12 -2.60
CA CYS A 81 0.09 -1.01 -1.44
C CYS A 81 -0.12 -2.47 -1.87
N LEU A 82 -1.05 -2.73 -2.79
CA LEU A 82 -1.35 -4.07 -3.30
C LEU A 82 -0.15 -4.65 -4.08
N PHE A 83 0.50 -3.84 -4.92
CA PHE A 83 1.71 -4.26 -5.63
C PHE A 83 2.82 -4.66 -4.64
N THR A 84 2.99 -3.91 -3.56
CA THR A 84 3.97 -4.24 -2.51
C THR A 84 3.58 -5.51 -1.76
N GLN A 85 2.30 -5.67 -1.43
CA GLN A 85 1.76 -6.87 -0.79
C GLN A 85 2.05 -8.13 -1.62
N LEU A 86 1.68 -8.12 -2.91
CA LEU A 86 1.94 -9.24 -3.83
C LEU A 86 3.44 -9.47 -4.04
N SER A 87 4.24 -8.41 -4.08
CA SER A 87 5.70 -8.50 -4.21
C SER A 87 6.36 -9.19 -3.01
N LEU A 88 5.84 -8.96 -1.80
CA LEU A 88 6.28 -9.65 -0.59
C LEU A 88 5.85 -11.11 -0.57
N CYS A 89 4.65 -11.42 -1.06
CA CYS A 89 4.20 -12.79 -1.29
C CYS A 89 5.16 -13.53 -2.23
N LYS A 90 5.50 -12.92 -3.37
CA LYS A 90 6.47 -13.48 -4.32
C LYS A 90 7.85 -13.71 -3.70
N LYS A 91 8.38 -12.71 -3.00
CA LYS A 91 9.74 -12.72 -2.47
C LYS A 91 9.95 -13.81 -1.41
N ASN A 92 8.98 -13.99 -0.52
CA ASN A 92 9.13 -14.82 0.67
C ASN A 92 8.26 -16.10 0.62
N ASP A 93 7.72 -16.44 -0.55
CA ASP A 93 6.80 -17.58 -0.76
C ASP A 93 5.63 -17.59 0.24
N LEU A 94 4.98 -16.43 0.38
CA LEU A 94 3.83 -16.23 1.26
C LEU A 94 2.51 -16.29 0.48
N LYS A 95 1.46 -16.64 1.21
CA LYS A 95 0.07 -16.59 0.77
C LYS A 95 -0.65 -15.44 1.46
N LEU A 96 -1.65 -14.89 0.77
CA LEU A 96 -2.53 -13.84 1.25
C LEU A 96 -3.42 -14.36 2.36
N ASN A 97 -3.91 -13.45 3.20
CA ASN A 97 -4.86 -13.79 4.24
C ASN A 97 -6.22 -14.14 3.61
N THR A 98 -6.84 -15.22 4.08
CA THR A 98 -8.15 -15.72 3.61
C THR A 98 -9.15 -15.76 4.76
N LYS A 99 -10.44 -15.51 4.45
CA LYS A 99 -11.51 -15.49 5.45
C LYS A 99 -11.68 -16.87 6.09
N GLY A 100 -11.37 -16.96 7.39
CA GLY A 100 -11.52 -18.18 8.20
C GLY A 100 -10.20 -18.82 8.69
N ASN A 101 -9.04 -18.32 8.25
CA ASN A 101 -7.72 -18.81 8.67
C ASN A 101 -6.93 -17.71 9.41
N ASN A 102 -7.50 -17.17 10.47
CA ASN A 102 -6.76 -16.28 11.37
C ASN A 102 -5.87 -17.14 12.29
N MET A 103 -4.58 -17.18 11.99
CA MET A 103 -3.56 -17.80 12.85
C MET A 103 -3.56 -17.19 14.27
N SER A 104 -4.04 -15.94 14.42
CA SER A 104 -4.17 -15.25 15.71
C SER A 104 -5.09 -15.95 16.72
N ASP A 105 -6.03 -16.79 16.27
CA ASP A 105 -6.91 -17.57 17.15
C ASP A 105 -6.33 -18.95 17.51
N GLN A 106 -5.34 -19.41 16.75
CA GLN A 106 -4.60 -20.63 17.08
C GLN A 106 -3.47 -20.29 18.05
N LYS A 107 -3.81 -20.20 19.34
CA LYS A 107 -2.83 -20.42 20.41
C LYS A 107 -2.36 -21.89 20.34
N THR A 108 -1.52 -22.23 19.37
CA THR A 108 -0.85 -23.53 19.35
C THR A 108 0.10 -23.57 20.53
N SER A 109 -0.16 -24.53 21.40
CA SER A 109 0.50 -24.85 22.67
C SER A 109 1.98 -25.30 22.54
N SER A 110 2.70 -24.83 21.52
CA SER A 110 4.10 -25.20 21.25
C SER A 110 4.80 -24.12 20.43
N GLY A 111 5.38 -23.12 21.11
CA GLY A 111 6.21 -22.07 20.49
C GLY A 111 5.40 -20.88 19.94
N SER A 112 5.74 -19.67 20.40
CA SER A 112 5.12 -18.42 19.93
C SER A 112 5.70 -18.04 18.56
N TYR A 113 5.18 -18.64 17.50
CA TYR A 113 5.52 -18.21 16.14
C TYR A 113 4.84 -16.89 15.83
N LEU A 114 5.62 -15.92 15.32
CA LEU A 114 5.11 -14.61 14.94
C LEU A 114 4.96 -14.58 13.41
N PRO A 115 3.77 -14.26 12.88
CA PRO A 115 3.57 -14.22 11.44
C PRO A 115 4.07 -12.90 10.84
N HIS A 116 4.48 -12.94 9.57
CA HIS A 116 4.50 -11.74 8.73
C HIS A 116 3.06 -11.24 8.57
N SER A 117 2.85 -9.92 8.54
CA SER A 117 1.50 -9.38 8.43
C SER A 117 1.39 -8.12 7.57
N VAL A 118 0.17 -7.86 7.11
CA VAL A 118 -0.28 -6.57 6.60
C VAL A 118 -0.98 -5.84 7.72
N PHE A 119 -0.71 -4.56 7.88
CA PHE A 119 -1.23 -3.75 8.97
C PHE A 119 -1.84 -2.46 8.42
N GLU A 120 -3.11 -2.20 8.76
CA GLU A 120 -3.76 -0.95 8.40
C GLU A 120 -3.24 0.19 9.29
N VAL A 121 -2.65 1.19 8.64
CA VAL A 121 -2.06 2.35 9.33
C VAL A 121 -2.52 3.65 8.70
N SER A 122 -2.47 4.71 9.50
CA SER A 122 -2.59 6.07 9.00
C SER A 122 -1.32 6.43 8.20
N PRO A 123 -1.42 7.20 7.11
CA PRO A 123 -0.25 7.74 6.43
C PRO A 123 0.62 8.63 7.32
N LEU A 124 0.08 9.14 8.44
CA LEU A 124 0.84 9.85 9.46
C LEU A 124 1.88 8.97 10.18
N ALA A 125 1.81 7.64 10.02
CA ALA A 125 2.86 6.72 10.46
C ALA A 125 4.11 6.77 9.57
N SER A 126 4.03 7.41 8.40
CA SER A 126 5.14 7.59 7.45
C SER A 126 5.68 9.01 7.52
N ASN A 127 7.00 9.17 7.55
CA ASN A 127 7.64 10.48 7.47
C ASN A 127 7.34 11.20 6.15
N ASP A 128 7.10 10.44 5.07
CA ASP A 128 6.82 10.98 3.74
C ASP A 128 5.35 11.39 3.58
N GLY A 129 4.47 11.10 4.56
CA GLY A 129 3.04 11.42 4.50
C GLY A 129 2.22 10.46 3.61
N PHE A 130 2.82 9.40 3.06
CA PHE A 130 2.11 8.40 2.27
C PHE A 130 2.62 6.97 2.48
N LEU A 131 1.75 6.01 2.14
CA LEU A 131 1.95 4.57 2.25
C LEU A 131 2.13 3.96 0.83
N PRO A 132 2.72 2.76 0.69
CA PRO A 132 3.06 1.76 1.72
C PRO A 132 4.33 2.07 2.53
N ILE A 133 4.45 1.48 3.73
CA ILE A 133 5.70 1.41 4.53
C ILE A 133 5.98 -0.04 4.95
N LEU A 134 7.24 -0.40 5.15
CA LEU A 134 7.62 -1.74 5.58
C LEU A 134 8.40 -1.65 6.89
N ILE A 135 7.87 -2.30 7.93
CA ILE A 135 8.46 -2.35 9.26
C ILE A 135 9.08 -3.74 9.43
N GLU A 136 10.40 -3.82 9.51
CA GLU A 136 11.16 -5.07 9.66
C GLU A 136 11.75 -5.15 11.07
N GLY A 137 11.56 -6.29 11.74
CA GLY A 137 12.13 -6.59 13.04
C GLY A 137 11.44 -5.93 14.25
N HIS A 138 11.80 -6.41 15.44
CA HIS A 138 11.21 -5.99 16.72
C HIS A 138 12.18 -5.18 17.58
N THR A 139 13.35 -5.75 17.92
CA THR A 139 14.35 -5.09 18.77
C THR A 139 15.18 -4.07 18.00
N THR A 140 15.67 -4.43 16.82
CA THR A 140 16.30 -3.52 15.85
C THR A 140 15.32 -3.22 14.73
N ARG A 141 14.37 -2.31 15.01
CA ARG A 141 13.30 -1.98 14.07
C ARG A 141 13.83 -1.11 12.92
N ASN A 142 13.67 -1.61 11.69
CA ASN A 142 13.95 -0.86 10.47
C ASN A 142 12.63 -0.48 9.78
N VAL A 143 12.46 0.79 9.43
CA VAL A 143 11.25 1.28 8.75
C VAL A 143 11.63 1.80 7.38
N ARG A 144 11.19 1.11 6.32
CA ARG A 144 11.39 1.54 4.93
C ARG A 144 10.21 2.37 4.46
N SER A 145 10.51 3.54 3.92
CA SER A 145 9.54 4.44 3.31
C SER A 145 9.01 3.89 1.97
N SER A 146 7.89 4.44 1.51
CA SER A 146 7.30 4.14 0.20
C SER A 146 8.29 4.36 -0.95
N SER A 147 9.06 5.46 -0.91
CA SER A 147 10.11 5.77 -1.87
C SER A 147 11.21 4.71 -1.90
N SER A 148 11.65 4.24 -0.74
CA SER A 148 12.66 3.17 -0.61
C SER A 148 12.15 1.83 -1.12
N ILE A 149 10.90 1.48 -0.79
CA ILE A 149 10.24 0.26 -1.29
C ILE A 149 10.17 0.30 -2.82
N TYR A 150 9.74 1.42 -3.38
CA TYR A 150 9.62 1.61 -4.82
C TYR A 150 10.98 1.44 -5.55
N GLN A 151 12.06 2.02 -5.01
CA GLN A 151 13.41 1.83 -5.54
C GLN A 151 13.84 0.36 -5.51
N ILE A 152 13.57 -0.35 -4.41
CA ILE A 152 13.88 -1.79 -4.29
C ILE A 152 13.09 -2.60 -5.33
N LEU A 153 11.79 -2.34 -5.49
CA LEU A 153 10.96 -3.08 -6.44
C LEU A 153 11.37 -2.80 -7.90
N ASN A 154 11.70 -1.55 -8.23
CA ASN A 154 12.19 -1.21 -9.56
C ASN A 154 13.55 -1.84 -9.87
N SER A 155 14.42 -2.00 -8.87
CA SER A 155 15.71 -2.68 -9.05
C SER A 155 15.59 -4.18 -9.40
N ARG A 156 14.40 -4.77 -9.21
CA ARG A 156 14.11 -6.19 -9.51
C ARG A 156 13.56 -6.42 -10.92
N LEU A 157 13.30 -5.34 -11.68
CA LEU A 157 12.90 -5.43 -13.07
C LEU A 157 14.09 -5.87 -13.90
N SER A 158 13.90 -6.86 -14.77
CA SER A 158 15.01 -7.56 -15.41
C SER A 158 15.49 -6.86 -16.68
N THR A 159 14.62 -6.11 -17.33
CA THR A 159 14.90 -5.48 -18.63
C THR A 159 14.51 -4.00 -18.66
N SER A 160 15.17 -3.23 -19.53
CA SER A 160 14.82 -1.82 -19.78
C SER A 160 13.41 -1.67 -20.35
N GLU A 161 12.94 -2.65 -21.11
CA GLU A 161 11.59 -2.68 -21.69
C GLU A 161 10.52 -2.89 -20.61
N GLU A 162 10.72 -3.83 -19.68
CA GLU A 162 9.87 -3.96 -18.48
C GLU A 162 9.83 -2.67 -17.68
N LEU A 163 10.97 -1.98 -17.53
CA LEU A 163 11.02 -0.70 -16.85
C LEU A 163 10.18 0.36 -17.57
N MET A 164 10.20 0.41 -18.91
CA MET A 164 9.35 1.33 -19.68
C MET A 164 7.86 1.05 -19.45
N TYR A 165 7.45 -0.21 -19.43
CA TYR A 165 6.07 -0.58 -19.11
C TYR A 165 5.67 -0.21 -17.68
N VAL A 166 6.56 -0.43 -16.71
CA VAL A 166 6.32 0.00 -15.33
C VAL A 166 6.19 1.52 -15.23
N LEU A 167 7.03 2.29 -15.93
CA LEU A 167 6.91 3.75 -15.97
C LEU A 167 5.60 4.20 -16.63
N LEU A 168 5.13 3.48 -17.65
CA LEU A 168 3.84 3.75 -18.29
C LEU A 168 2.66 3.53 -17.32
N LEU A 169 2.71 2.46 -16.52
CA LEU A 169 1.73 2.21 -15.45
C LEU A 169 1.80 3.28 -14.35
N ASP A 170 3.01 3.63 -13.90
CA ASP A 170 3.23 4.63 -12.83
C ASP A 170 2.97 6.07 -13.27
N SER A 171 2.83 6.33 -14.56
CA SER A 171 2.48 7.65 -15.07
C SER A 171 1.03 7.67 -15.52
N ILE A 172 0.71 7.06 -16.66
CA ILE A 172 -0.60 7.22 -17.31
C ILE A 172 -1.72 6.55 -16.52
N VAL A 173 -1.54 5.29 -16.12
CA VAL A 173 -2.58 4.54 -15.40
C VAL A 173 -2.72 5.05 -13.97
N TYR A 174 -1.59 5.32 -13.30
CA TYR A 174 -1.58 5.95 -11.98
C TYR A 174 -2.26 7.32 -11.97
N ASP A 175 -1.95 8.20 -12.92
CA ASP A 175 -2.51 9.54 -12.96
C ASP A 175 -4.02 9.51 -13.23
N CYS A 176 -4.50 8.55 -14.03
CA CYS A 176 -5.92 8.31 -14.19
C CYS A 176 -6.57 7.81 -12.89
N TYR A 177 -6.00 6.79 -12.25
CA TYR A 177 -6.49 6.30 -10.96
C TYR A 177 -6.55 7.41 -9.91
N MET A 178 -5.49 8.23 -9.79
CA MET A 178 -5.45 9.36 -8.86
C MET A 178 -6.44 10.46 -9.22
N THR A 179 -6.60 10.77 -10.50
CA THR A 179 -7.64 11.72 -10.95
C THR A 179 -9.02 11.27 -10.48
N LYS A 180 -9.32 9.98 -10.65
CA LYS A 180 -10.59 9.37 -10.23
C LYS A 180 -10.77 9.42 -8.72
N VAL A 181 -9.75 9.00 -7.96
CA VAL A 181 -9.78 8.99 -6.50
C VAL A 181 -9.92 10.40 -5.91
N LEU A 182 -9.16 11.38 -6.41
CA LEU A 182 -9.09 12.72 -5.82
C LEU A 182 -10.24 13.64 -6.24
N TYR A 183 -10.86 13.38 -7.39
CA TYR A 183 -11.83 14.32 -7.97
C TYR A 183 -13.20 13.69 -8.25
N GLU A 184 -13.32 12.39 -8.53
CA GLU A 184 -14.60 11.74 -8.88
C GLU A 184 -15.28 11.05 -7.69
N LEU A 185 -14.51 10.67 -6.65
CA LEU A 185 -15.08 10.02 -5.47
C LEU A 185 -15.72 11.01 -4.49
N LYS A 186 -16.82 10.58 -3.87
CA LYS A 186 -17.39 11.27 -2.70
C LYS A 186 -16.46 11.10 -1.48
N VAL A 187 -16.51 12.05 -0.54
CA VAL A 187 -15.71 12.02 0.70
C VAL A 187 -15.80 10.68 1.43
N SER A 188 -17.01 10.13 1.61
CA SER A 188 -17.20 8.85 2.29
C SER A 188 -16.57 7.67 1.53
N GLN A 189 -16.65 7.68 0.20
CA GLN A 189 -16.03 6.66 -0.66
C GLN A 189 -14.51 6.76 -0.58
N PHE A 190 -13.94 7.96 -0.63
CA PHE A 190 -12.51 8.20 -0.47
C PHE A 190 -12.01 7.71 0.90
N LEU A 191 -12.67 8.10 1.99
CA LEU A 191 -12.25 7.73 3.35
C LEU A 191 -12.32 6.21 3.56
N SER A 192 -13.32 5.55 2.95
CA SER A 192 -13.40 4.08 2.97
C SER A 192 -12.24 3.38 2.24
N LEU A 193 -11.47 4.08 1.41
CA LEU A 193 -10.30 3.55 0.71
C LEU A 193 -8.98 3.93 1.40
N TYR A 194 -8.92 5.09 2.06
CA TYR A 194 -7.65 5.68 2.52
C TYR A 194 -7.54 6.00 4.02
N ALA A 195 -8.65 6.00 4.77
CA ALA A 195 -8.66 6.42 6.18
C ALA A 195 -9.34 5.41 7.12
N GLY A 196 -10.25 4.57 6.61
CA GLY A 196 -11.10 3.72 7.42
C GLY A 196 -12.23 4.51 8.10
N HIS A 197 -12.76 3.96 9.21
CA HIS A 197 -13.84 4.60 9.96
C HIS A 197 -13.30 5.70 10.88
N CYS A 198 -13.51 6.95 10.50
CA CYS A 198 -13.30 8.12 11.35
C CYS A 198 -14.63 8.63 11.93
N SER A 199 -14.56 9.53 12.92
CA SER A 199 -15.75 10.23 13.39
C SER A 199 -16.24 11.19 12.30
N LYS A 200 -17.54 11.14 11.99
CA LYS A 200 -18.17 11.98 10.93
C LYS A 200 -17.87 13.48 11.07
N ALA A 201 -17.61 13.95 12.29
CA ALA A 201 -17.28 15.35 12.56
C ALA A 201 -15.88 15.76 12.06
N VAL A 202 -14.92 14.82 12.00
CA VAL A 202 -13.53 15.08 11.56
C VAL A 202 -13.26 14.67 10.12
N ASP A 203 -14.15 13.86 9.52
CA ASP A 203 -14.06 13.38 8.14
C ASP A 203 -13.64 14.46 7.12
N PRO A 204 -14.19 15.69 7.12
CA PRO A 204 -13.79 16.71 6.15
C PRO A 204 -12.32 17.13 6.27
N PHE A 205 -11.80 17.20 7.50
CA PHE A 205 -10.41 17.61 7.76
C PHE A 205 -9.43 16.49 7.44
N VAL A 206 -9.79 15.25 7.80
CA VAL A 206 -9.02 14.06 7.45
C VAL A 206 -8.96 13.90 5.94
N TYR A 207 -10.10 14.01 5.26
CA TYR A 207 -10.19 13.98 3.80
C TYR A 207 -9.27 15.00 3.15
N HIS A 208 -9.32 16.27 3.59
CA HIS A 208 -8.49 17.32 3.03
C HIS A 208 -7.00 17.04 3.15
N THR A 209 -6.57 16.62 4.35
CA THR A 209 -5.16 16.32 4.63
C THR A 209 -4.69 15.14 3.77
N LEU A 210 -5.49 14.08 3.67
CA LEU A 210 -5.17 12.90 2.87
C LEU A 210 -5.10 13.20 1.37
N CYS A 211 -6.03 13.98 0.84
CA CYS A 211 -6.01 14.39 -0.57
C CYS A 211 -4.74 15.18 -0.89
N GLU A 212 -4.30 16.05 0.03
CA GLU A 212 -3.06 16.78 -0.15
C GLU A 212 -1.84 15.88 -0.22
N GLU A 213 -1.70 14.97 0.74
CA GLU A 213 -0.55 14.07 0.80
C GLU A 213 -0.54 13.08 -0.37
N LEU A 214 -1.69 12.52 -0.74
CA LEU A 214 -1.81 11.66 -1.92
C LEU A 214 -1.51 12.40 -3.22
N SER A 215 -1.84 13.69 -3.32
CA SER A 215 -1.49 14.50 -4.50
C SER A 215 0.03 14.68 -4.66
N LYS A 216 0.80 14.62 -3.57
CA LYS A 216 2.27 14.70 -3.61
C LYS A 216 2.88 13.34 -4.00
N ARG A 217 2.19 12.23 -3.71
CA ARG A 217 2.68 10.88 -3.99
C ARG A 217 2.95 10.68 -5.48
N ASN A 218 4.10 10.08 -5.78
CA ASN A 218 4.57 9.82 -7.14
C ASN A 218 4.66 11.09 -8.01
N GLY A 219 4.84 12.28 -7.43
CA GLY A 219 4.94 13.53 -8.18
C GLY A 219 3.68 13.90 -8.97
N PHE A 220 2.49 13.42 -8.57
CA PHE A 220 1.23 13.71 -9.26
C PHE A 220 0.97 15.22 -9.36
N ALA A 221 1.12 15.95 -8.25
CA ALA A 221 0.99 17.41 -8.21
C ALA A 221 2.03 18.14 -9.07
N LEU A 222 3.20 17.53 -9.31
CA LEU A 222 4.24 18.10 -10.17
C LEU A 222 3.90 17.93 -11.65
N ARG A 223 3.31 16.79 -12.04
CA ARG A 223 2.84 16.54 -13.41
C ARG A 223 1.56 17.32 -13.73
N HIS A 224 0.70 17.52 -12.73
CA HIS A 224 -0.62 18.10 -12.89
C HIS A 224 -0.79 19.37 -12.07
N ARG A 225 0.15 20.32 -12.23
CA ARG A 225 0.20 21.56 -11.44
C ARG A 225 -1.12 22.32 -11.47
N GLU A 226 -1.71 22.47 -12.65
CA GLU A 226 -2.97 23.19 -12.83
C GLU A 226 -4.12 22.57 -12.04
N ASN A 227 -4.09 21.25 -11.81
CA ASN A 227 -5.10 20.53 -11.04
C ASN A 227 -4.79 20.53 -9.53
N ALA A 228 -3.51 20.65 -9.17
CA ALA A 228 -3.05 20.70 -7.78
C ALA A 228 -3.21 22.09 -7.16
N THR A 229 -3.19 23.16 -7.96
CA THR A 229 -3.30 24.56 -7.51
C THR A 229 -4.72 25.04 -7.28
N VAL A 230 -5.75 24.34 -7.79
CA VAL A 230 -7.13 24.81 -7.62
C VAL A 230 -7.56 24.59 -6.16
N PRO A 231 -8.08 25.60 -5.44
CA PRO A 231 -8.71 25.41 -4.13
C PRO A 231 -10.06 24.66 -4.22
N ALA A 232 -10.27 23.86 -5.28
CA ALA A 232 -11.51 23.19 -5.64
C ALA A 232 -11.76 21.88 -4.87
N ARG A 233 -11.22 21.75 -3.65
CA ARG A 233 -11.41 20.53 -2.83
C ARG A 233 -12.87 20.34 -2.33
N TYR A 234 -13.77 21.27 -2.66
CA TYR A 234 -15.18 21.30 -2.26
C TYR A 234 -16.20 21.30 -3.42
N LEU A 235 -15.74 21.39 -4.67
CA LEU A 235 -16.64 21.48 -5.83
C LEU A 235 -16.61 20.15 -6.58
N ASP A 236 -17.81 19.61 -6.80
CA ASP A 236 -18.05 18.50 -7.72
C ASP A 236 -17.39 18.80 -9.07
N ILE A 237 -16.87 17.79 -9.77
CA ILE A 237 -16.26 17.94 -11.10
C ILE A 237 -17.22 18.65 -12.07
N SER A 238 -18.52 18.41 -11.91
CA SER A 238 -19.58 19.06 -12.68
C SER A 238 -19.60 20.59 -12.52
N GLN A 239 -19.09 21.10 -11.40
CA GLN A 239 -19.03 22.52 -11.06
C GLN A 239 -17.67 23.16 -11.40
N ARG A 240 -16.74 22.39 -11.98
CA ARG A 240 -15.42 22.89 -12.40
C ARG A 240 -15.46 23.38 -13.85
N SER A 241 -14.46 24.17 -14.22
CA SER A 241 -14.34 24.72 -15.57
C SER A 241 -14.33 23.63 -16.64
N SER A 242 -14.86 23.94 -17.82
CA SER A 242 -14.83 23.05 -18.99
C SER A 242 -13.42 22.54 -19.30
N ASN A 243 -12.40 23.38 -19.13
CA ASN A 243 -10.99 23.00 -19.31
C ASN A 243 -10.55 21.88 -18.36
N PHE A 244 -11.00 21.91 -17.09
CA PHE A 244 -10.69 20.86 -16.13
C PHE A 244 -11.30 19.53 -16.55
N GLN A 245 -12.56 19.55 -16.99
CA GLN A 245 -13.26 18.34 -17.47
C GLN A 245 -12.58 17.76 -18.72
N LEU A 246 -12.14 18.60 -19.65
CA LEU A 246 -11.39 18.16 -20.84
C LEU A 246 -10.06 17.49 -20.47
N ILE A 247 -9.32 18.04 -19.50
CA ILE A 247 -8.05 17.46 -19.04
C ILE A 247 -8.29 16.10 -18.36
N VAL A 248 -9.31 16.00 -17.51
CA VAL A 248 -9.69 14.73 -16.86
C VAL A 248 -10.12 13.69 -17.90
N GLY A 249 -10.97 14.07 -18.84
CA GLY A 249 -11.42 13.21 -19.93
C GLY A 249 -10.25 12.67 -20.76
N ARG A 250 -9.31 13.53 -21.16
CA ARG A 250 -8.11 13.11 -21.91
C ARG A 250 -7.23 12.12 -21.13
N ARG A 251 -7.11 12.28 -19.81
CA ARG A 251 -6.38 11.30 -18.98
C ARG A 251 -7.07 9.95 -18.93
N GLN A 252 -8.40 9.96 -18.84
CA GLN A 252 -9.18 8.72 -18.90
C GLN A 252 -9.01 8.02 -20.26
N GLU A 253 -9.10 8.76 -21.37
CA GLU A 253 -8.87 8.21 -22.71
C GLU A 253 -7.46 7.61 -22.85
N ASN A 254 -6.43 8.34 -22.43
CA ASN A 254 -5.04 7.84 -22.47
C ASN A 254 -4.88 6.56 -21.63
N CYS A 255 -5.51 6.50 -20.46
CA CYS A 255 -5.50 5.31 -19.60
C CYS A 255 -6.19 4.12 -20.28
N GLN A 256 -7.39 4.33 -20.84
CA GLN A 256 -8.12 3.30 -21.58
C GLN A 256 -7.32 2.76 -22.76
N GLN A 257 -6.71 3.65 -23.56
CA GLN A 257 -5.83 3.25 -24.66
C GLN A 257 -4.61 2.46 -24.17
N THR A 258 -3.98 2.91 -23.08
CA THR A 258 -2.84 2.21 -22.47
C THR A 258 -3.23 0.81 -21.99
N LEU A 259 -4.41 0.66 -21.37
CA LEU A 259 -4.91 -0.64 -20.93
C LEU A 259 -5.22 -1.56 -22.13
N ILE A 260 -5.80 -1.05 -23.22
CA ILE A 260 -5.99 -1.83 -24.45
C ILE A 260 -4.64 -2.32 -24.99
N GLN A 261 -3.62 -1.46 -25.00
CA GLN A 261 -2.27 -1.86 -25.41
C GLN A 261 -1.71 -2.97 -24.50
N PHE A 262 -1.88 -2.87 -23.18
CA PHE A 262 -1.47 -3.94 -22.26
C PHE A 262 -2.22 -5.25 -22.49
N GLN A 263 -3.52 -5.19 -22.81
CA GLN A 263 -4.28 -6.36 -23.21
C GLN A 263 -3.71 -7.01 -24.47
N ASP A 264 -3.39 -6.22 -25.50
CA ASP A 264 -2.80 -6.73 -26.74
C ASP A 264 -1.42 -7.34 -26.51
N LEU A 265 -0.65 -6.80 -25.55
CA LEU A 265 0.67 -7.29 -25.19
C LEU A 265 0.63 -8.63 -24.43
N LEU A 266 -0.35 -8.82 -23.54
CA LEU A 266 -0.52 -10.05 -22.75
C LEU A 266 -0.66 -11.33 -23.59
N GLY A 267 -1.17 -11.20 -24.83
CA GLY A 267 -1.34 -12.33 -25.74
C GLY A 267 -0.13 -12.61 -26.65
N LYS A 268 0.90 -11.75 -26.66
CA LYS A 268 1.91 -11.73 -27.74
C LYS A 268 3.37 -11.80 -27.28
N PHE A 269 3.70 -11.46 -26.03
CA PHE A 269 5.09 -11.22 -25.61
C PHE A 269 5.57 -12.04 -24.41
N LYS A 270 6.91 -12.23 -24.33
CA LYS A 270 7.61 -13.03 -23.31
C LYS A 270 7.74 -12.38 -21.92
N PHE A 271 7.36 -11.11 -21.78
CA PHE A 271 7.52 -10.35 -20.53
C PHE A 271 6.51 -10.79 -19.47
N PHE A 272 5.28 -11.05 -19.89
CA PHE A 272 4.24 -11.54 -19.02
C PHE A 272 4.44 -13.04 -18.84
N ARG A 273 4.57 -13.46 -17.59
CA ARG A 273 4.70 -14.87 -17.25
C ARG A 273 3.34 -15.46 -16.98
N ASP A 274 3.24 -16.78 -17.12
CA ASP A 274 2.07 -17.50 -16.67
C ASP A 274 1.83 -17.29 -15.17
N ALA A 275 0.57 -17.48 -14.76
CA ALA A 275 0.15 -17.30 -13.38
C ALA A 275 0.91 -18.19 -12.37
N SER A 276 1.65 -19.21 -12.83
CA SER A 276 2.48 -20.06 -11.98
C SER A 276 3.68 -19.32 -11.38
N ASP A 277 4.26 -18.35 -12.10
CA ASP A 277 5.38 -17.52 -11.62
C ASP A 277 5.29 -16.08 -12.20
N PRO A 278 4.33 -15.26 -11.75
CA PRO A 278 4.14 -13.92 -12.29
C PRO A 278 5.35 -13.01 -12.01
N SER A 279 5.80 -12.26 -13.01
CA SER A 279 6.86 -11.25 -12.89
C SER A 279 6.42 -10.03 -12.07
N TYR A 280 7.35 -9.15 -11.69
CA TYR A 280 7.00 -7.90 -11.01
C TYR A 280 6.11 -6.98 -11.86
N LEU A 281 6.25 -7.05 -13.20
CA LEU A 281 5.34 -6.33 -14.10
C LEU A 281 3.92 -6.92 -14.05
N ASP A 282 3.78 -8.25 -14.03
CA ASP A 282 2.48 -8.94 -13.87
C ASP A 282 1.81 -8.53 -12.56
N LEU A 283 2.56 -8.53 -11.44
CA LEU A 283 2.04 -8.12 -10.14
C LEU A 283 1.55 -6.67 -10.14
N LYS A 284 2.30 -5.78 -10.79
CA LYS A 284 1.98 -4.35 -10.84
C LYS A 284 0.75 -4.09 -11.70
N LEU A 285 0.70 -4.70 -12.89
CA LEU A 285 -0.45 -4.63 -13.78
C LEU A 285 -1.70 -5.19 -13.09
N ALA A 286 -1.60 -6.36 -12.46
CA ALA A 286 -2.68 -6.97 -11.71
C ALA A 286 -3.20 -6.06 -10.59
N SER A 287 -2.30 -5.35 -9.88
CA SER A 287 -2.65 -4.43 -8.80
C SER A 287 -3.44 -3.21 -9.31
N TYR A 288 -3.01 -2.59 -10.40
CA TYR A 288 -3.75 -1.46 -11.00
C TYR A 288 -5.11 -1.89 -11.55
N VAL A 289 -5.15 -2.98 -12.32
CA VAL A 289 -6.40 -3.50 -12.89
C VAL A 289 -7.38 -3.85 -11.76
N HIS A 290 -6.91 -4.54 -10.72
CA HIS A 290 -7.75 -4.89 -9.58
C HIS A 290 -8.32 -3.66 -8.87
N CYS A 291 -7.49 -2.67 -8.54
CA CYS A 291 -7.95 -1.46 -7.87
C CYS A 291 -8.89 -0.62 -8.75
N LEU A 292 -8.68 -0.56 -10.07
CA LEU A 292 -9.57 0.14 -11.00
C LEU A 292 -10.94 -0.52 -11.14
N LEU A 293 -11.00 -1.86 -11.08
CA LEU A 293 -12.26 -2.62 -11.04
C LEU A 293 -13.08 -2.35 -9.78
N HIS A 294 -12.41 -2.15 -8.64
CA HIS A 294 -13.04 -2.04 -7.33
C HIS A 294 -13.19 -0.60 -6.83
N LEU A 295 -12.97 0.39 -7.71
CA LEU A 295 -13.31 1.77 -7.41
C LEU A 295 -14.83 1.93 -7.27
N PRO A 296 -15.33 2.70 -6.29
CA PRO A 296 -16.75 3.02 -6.19
C PRO A 296 -17.28 3.80 -7.40
N GLU A 297 -18.53 3.55 -7.79
CA GLU A 297 -19.23 4.37 -8.79
C GLU A 297 -19.37 5.83 -8.34
N PRO A 298 -19.24 6.81 -9.26
CA PRO A 298 -19.08 6.69 -10.72
C PRO A 298 -17.62 6.58 -11.20
N ALA A 299 -16.65 6.51 -10.28
CA ALA A 299 -15.24 6.54 -10.62
C ALA A 299 -14.71 5.21 -11.16
N SER A 300 -15.52 4.14 -11.13
CA SER A 300 -15.11 2.82 -11.57
C SER A 300 -14.77 2.76 -13.06
N LEU A 301 -13.77 1.95 -13.42
CA LEU A 301 -13.55 1.52 -14.81
C LEU A 301 -14.05 0.08 -15.04
N ALA A 302 -14.87 -0.46 -14.13
CA ALA A 302 -15.34 -1.84 -14.21
C ALA A 302 -16.01 -2.18 -15.54
N GLN A 303 -16.95 -1.34 -16.01
CA GLN A 303 -17.64 -1.56 -17.26
C GLN A 303 -16.66 -1.63 -18.45
N PHE A 304 -15.80 -0.62 -18.59
CA PHE A 304 -14.78 -0.58 -19.65
C PHE A 304 -13.85 -1.79 -19.58
N LEU A 305 -13.38 -2.16 -18.38
CA LEU A 305 -12.46 -3.27 -18.21
C LEU A 305 -13.11 -4.62 -18.54
N HIS A 306 -14.38 -4.82 -18.19
CA HIS A 306 -15.10 -6.04 -18.52
C HIS A 306 -15.47 -6.15 -20.01
N GLU A 307 -15.81 -5.03 -20.66
CA GLU A 307 -16.23 -5.02 -22.06
C GLU A 307 -15.04 -4.99 -23.03
N GLN A 308 -14.06 -4.13 -22.77
CA GLN A 308 -12.96 -3.84 -23.69
C GLN A 308 -11.65 -4.51 -23.28
N CYS A 309 -11.45 -4.80 -22.00
CA CYS A 309 -10.19 -5.37 -21.48
C CYS A 309 -10.36 -6.72 -20.73
N PRO A 310 -11.15 -7.70 -21.20
CA PRO A 310 -11.45 -8.92 -20.43
C PRO A 310 -10.21 -9.77 -20.13
N ILE A 311 -9.23 -9.82 -21.03
CA ILE A 311 -8.00 -10.61 -20.86
C ILE A 311 -7.17 -10.05 -19.69
N LEU A 312 -7.16 -8.72 -19.52
CA LEU A 312 -6.49 -8.06 -18.40
C LEU A 312 -7.16 -8.41 -17.07
N VAL A 313 -8.49 -8.42 -17.04
CA VAL A 313 -9.27 -8.80 -15.85
C VAL A 313 -8.95 -10.23 -15.44
N ASP A 314 -8.96 -11.17 -16.40
CA ASP A 314 -8.64 -12.57 -16.13
C ASP A 314 -7.18 -12.78 -15.75
N HIS A 315 -6.25 -12.04 -16.36
CA HIS A 315 -4.85 -12.05 -15.95
C HIS A 315 -4.66 -11.53 -14.51
N SER A 316 -5.30 -10.42 -14.14
CA SER A 316 -5.26 -9.88 -12.78
C SER A 316 -5.78 -10.89 -11.75
N ARG A 317 -6.94 -11.52 -12.03
CA ARG A 317 -7.52 -12.56 -11.16
C ARG A 317 -6.61 -13.77 -11.01
N ARG A 318 -6.04 -14.28 -12.11
CA ARG A 318 -5.11 -15.43 -12.07
C ARG A 318 -3.84 -15.11 -11.28
N THR A 319 -3.28 -13.91 -11.49
CA THR A 319 -2.08 -13.44 -10.79
C THR A 319 -2.29 -13.33 -9.29
N ILE A 320 -3.43 -12.79 -8.85
CA ILE A 320 -3.78 -12.72 -7.41
C ILE A 320 -4.02 -14.11 -6.84
N SER A 321 -4.74 -14.98 -7.58
CA SER A 321 -5.08 -16.34 -7.13
C SER A 321 -3.85 -17.22 -6.89
N ARG A 322 -2.71 -16.92 -7.53
CA ARG A 322 -1.43 -17.62 -7.29
C ARG A 322 -0.95 -17.51 -5.84
N TYR A 323 -1.30 -16.42 -5.17
CA TYR A 323 -0.89 -16.16 -3.79
C TYR A 323 -2.00 -16.47 -2.79
N LYS A 324 -2.99 -17.27 -3.17
CA LYS A 324 -3.94 -17.86 -2.23
C LYS A 324 -3.37 -19.13 -1.59
#